data_AF-A0A952RSG5-F1
#
_entry.id   AF-A0A952RSG5-F1
#
_cell.length_a   1.000
_cell.length_b   1.000
_cell.length_c   1.000
_cell.angle_alpha   90.00
_cell.angle_beta   90.00
_cell.angle_gamma   90.00
#
_symmetry.space_group_name_H-M   'P 1'
#
loop_
_entity.id
_entity.type
_entity.pdbx_description
1 polymer ?
#
loop_
_entity_poly.entity_id
_entity_poly.type
_entity_poly.pdbx_seq_one_letter_code
_entity_poly.pdbx_strand_id
1 'polypeptide(L)'
;MLGVGACGSTALEPTPGPNDGGPNLRWDSALVDPVEGGAPLDSAPPVEASCEKYCELVTENCTEANAQYASKAECLSFCEHLPLREPSRGGDEISSPSVACRQYWADAPSKTSPTSYCLAAGPFGGNTCGDRCTAFCTAVLSICPADAPNAPYADQPECATACTAFAFRDAGNDGGGESPGGPAEGDTLNCRLHHLRAALSQPAKCKDVRRESPTCKD
;
A
#
# COMPACT_ATOMS: atom_id res chain seq x y z
N MET A 1 -42.40 58.63 -16.27
CA MET A 1 -41.06 59.18 -15.98
C MET A 1 -40.70 58.81 -14.55
N LEU A 2 -39.39 58.59 -14.31
CA LEU A 2 -38.73 58.07 -13.10
C LEU A 2 -38.62 56.54 -13.05
N GLY A 3 -37.44 56.06 -13.39
CA GLY A 3 -36.94 54.72 -13.09
C GLY A 3 -35.91 54.77 -11.97
N VAL A 4 -35.79 53.65 -11.25
CA VAL A 4 -34.66 53.25 -10.39
C VAL A 4 -34.72 51.71 -10.29
N GLY A 5 -33.59 51.00 -10.37
CA GLY A 5 -33.47 49.69 -9.70
C GLY A 5 -32.64 48.58 -10.36
N ALA A 6 -31.33 48.59 -10.07
CA ALA A 6 -30.46 47.46 -9.68
C ALA A 6 -30.05 46.30 -10.65
N CYS A 7 -28.72 46.25 -10.79
CA CYS A 7 -27.74 45.17 -10.96
C CYS A 7 -28.19 43.73 -11.28
N GLY A 8 -27.80 43.24 -12.46
CA GLY A 8 -27.75 41.82 -12.81
C GLY A 8 -26.35 41.23 -12.63
N SER A 9 -26.27 40.10 -11.93
CA SER A 9 -25.11 39.22 -11.86
C SER A 9 -25.00 38.41 -13.16
N THR A 10 -23.81 38.35 -13.76
CA THR A 10 -23.46 37.30 -14.73
C THR A 10 -22.11 36.70 -14.37
N ALA A 11 -22.09 35.36 -14.38
CA ALA A 11 -20.95 34.51 -14.11
C ALA A 11 -20.10 34.30 -15.37
N LEU A 12 -18.77 34.19 -15.21
CA LEU A 12 -17.85 33.47 -16.11
C LEU A 12 -16.64 32.96 -15.30
N GLU A 13 -16.45 31.64 -15.26
CA GLU A 13 -15.18 30.94 -15.02
C GLU A 13 -14.63 30.40 -16.38
N PRO A 14 -13.47 29.71 -16.54
CA PRO A 14 -12.17 29.66 -15.81
C PRO A 14 -10.90 29.69 -16.73
N THR A 15 -9.67 29.69 -16.19
CA THR A 15 -8.46 28.85 -16.57
C THR A 15 -7.15 29.23 -15.81
N PRO A 16 -6.10 28.35 -15.74
CA PRO A 16 -5.24 28.11 -14.55
C PRO A 16 -3.73 28.52 -14.61
N GLY A 17 -3.08 28.57 -13.41
CA GLY A 17 -1.62 28.45 -13.13
C GLY A 17 -0.79 29.74 -13.23
N PRO A 18 0.30 29.95 -12.41
CA PRO A 18 1.33 28.95 -12.08
C PRO A 18 1.73 28.85 -10.59
N ASN A 19 2.49 27.80 -10.28
CA ASN A 19 3.11 27.52 -8.99
C ASN A 19 4.24 28.52 -8.69
N ASP A 20 4.09 29.34 -7.65
CA ASP A 20 5.14 30.22 -7.16
C ASP A 20 6.11 29.46 -6.24
N GLY A 21 7.11 28.83 -6.87
CA GLY A 21 8.39 28.57 -6.21
C GLY A 21 9.13 29.89 -6.03
N GLY A 22 9.03 30.50 -4.85
CA GLY A 22 9.79 31.71 -4.52
C GLY A 22 11.30 31.46 -4.64
N PRO A 23 12.10 32.47 -5.03
CA PRO A 23 13.54 32.30 -5.16
C PRO A 23 14.15 31.95 -3.80
N ASN A 24 14.99 30.92 -3.77
CA ASN A 24 15.81 30.60 -2.61
C ASN A 24 16.72 31.80 -2.34
N LEU A 25 16.46 32.54 -1.26
CA LEU A 25 17.28 33.68 -0.85
C LEU A 25 18.23 33.23 0.27
N ARG A 26 19.48 33.69 0.21
CA ARG A 26 20.39 33.61 1.36
C ARG A 26 19.92 34.58 2.46
N TRP A 27 20.40 34.37 3.69
CA TRP A 27 20.03 35.21 4.85
C TRP A 27 20.38 36.70 4.66
N ASP A 28 21.29 37.01 3.75
CA ASP A 28 21.68 38.37 3.33
C ASP A 28 20.88 38.90 2.12
N SER A 29 19.78 38.23 1.75
CA SER A 29 18.91 38.56 0.60
C SER A 29 19.62 38.54 -0.77
N ALA A 30 20.81 37.94 -0.86
CA ALA A 30 21.45 37.72 -2.15
C ALA A 30 20.78 36.54 -2.89
N LEU A 31 20.66 36.68 -4.22
CA LEU A 31 20.30 35.57 -5.10
C LEU A 31 21.42 34.53 -5.02
N VAL A 32 21.07 33.27 -4.73
CA VAL A 32 22.06 32.18 -4.78
C VAL A 32 22.51 32.02 -6.22
N ASP A 33 23.82 31.97 -6.45
CA ASP A 33 24.36 31.63 -7.76
C ASP A 33 23.86 30.23 -8.16
N PRO A 34 23.41 30.03 -9.42
CA PRO A 34 22.89 28.74 -9.89
C PRO A 34 23.88 27.58 -9.76
N VAL A 35 25.18 27.88 -9.60
CA VAL A 35 26.24 26.88 -9.41
C VAL A 35 26.36 26.40 -7.95
N GLU A 36 25.84 27.17 -6.99
CA GLU A 36 25.83 26.82 -5.56
C GLU A 36 24.46 26.34 -5.07
N GLY A 37 23.42 26.47 -5.89
CA GLY A 37 22.16 25.76 -5.72
C GLY A 37 22.38 24.29 -6.03
N GLY A 38 22.66 23.48 -5.02
CA GLY A 38 22.66 22.03 -5.15
C GLY A 38 21.44 21.54 -5.93
N ALA A 39 21.60 20.44 -6.67
CA ALA A 39 20.53 19.91 -7.51
C ALA A 39 19.20 19.85 -6.73
N PRO A 40 18.06 20.22 -7.36
CA PRO A 40 16.76 20.02 -6.74
C PRO A 40 16.67 18.59 -6.21
N LEU A 41 16.20 18.41 -4.98
CA LEU A 41 16.08 17.10 -4.32
C LEU A 41 15.28 16.08 -5.15
N ASP A 42 14.54 16.55 -6.16
CA ASP A 42 13.75 15.76 -7.11
C ASP A 42 14.54 15.28 -8.35
N SER A 43 15.86 15.45 -8.39
CA SER A 43 16.70 15.01 -9.53
C SER A 43 17.28 13.61 -9.34
N ALA A 44 16.94 12.91 -8.25
CA ALA A 44 17.24 11.49 -8.15
C ALA A 44 16.39 10.74 -9.21
N PRO A 45 17.00 9.89 -10.04
CA PRO A 45 16.20 9.01 -10.91
C PRO A 45 15.19 8.27 -10.03
N PRO A 46 13.92 8.14 -10.46
CA PRO A 46 12.89 7.48 -9.66
C PRO A 46 13.43 6.11 -9.27
N VAL A 47 13.59 5.88 -7.97
CA VAL A 47 14.15 4.63 -7.45
C VAL A 47 13.37 3.48 -8.07
N GLU A 48 14.06 2.63 -8.84
CA GLU A 48 13.41 1.51 -9.51
C GLU A 48 12.86 0.56 -8.45
N ALA A 49 11.61 0.13 -8.63
CA ALA A 49 10.96 -0.74 -7.66
C ALA A 49 11.36 -2.17 -8.00
N SER A 50 11.86 -2.92 -7.01
CA SER A 50 12.23 -4.32 -7.20
C SER A 50 11.96 -5.12 -5.94
N CYS A 51 11.66 -6.41 -6.11
CA CYS A 51 11.48 -7.31 -4.98
C CYS A 51 12.74 -7.42 -4.12
N GLU A 52 13.92 -7.54 -4.73
CA GLU A 52 15.19 -7.53 -4.00
C GLU A 52 15.34 -6.32 -3.09
N LYS A 53 15.13 -5.11 -3.61
CA LYS A 53 15.36 -3.89 -2.83
C LYS A 53 14.29 -3.72 -1.74
N TYR A 54 13.03 -3.94 -2.08
CA TYR A 54 11.94 -3.94 -1.11
C TYR A 54 12.20 -4.94 0.03
N CYS A 55 12.52 -6.19 -0.31
CA CYS A 55 12.71 -7.24 0.68
C CYS A 55 13.97 -7.05 1.52
N GLU A 56 15.03 -6.44 0.99
CA GLU A 56 16.15 -5.96 1.80
C GLU A 56 15.68 -4.92 2.82
N LEU A 57 15.05 -3.84 2.37
CA LEU A 57 14.65 -2.72 3.23
C LEU A 57 13.64 -3.14 4.31
N VAL A 58 12.62 -3.91 3.95
CA VAL A 58 11.58 -4.30 4.92
C VAL A 58 12.14 -5.27 5.96
N THR A 59 13.06 -6.17 5.60
CA THR A 59 13.65 -7.09 6.58
C THR A 59 14.77 -6.45 7.40
N GLU A 60 15.37 -5.35 6.92
CA GLU A 60 16.33 -4.54 7.68
C GLU A 60 15.62 -3.62 8.69
N ASN A 61 14.58 -2.90 8.25
CA ASN A 61 13.95 -1.84 9.06
C ASN A 61 12.75 -2.32 9.88
N CYS A 62 12.10 -3.41 9.49
CA CYS A 62 10.93 -3.97 10.18
C CYS A 62 11.26 -5.31 10.82
N THR A 63 11.70 -5.26 12.08
CA THR A 63 12.17 -6.42 12.86
C THR A 63 11.38 -6.58 14.16
N GLU A 64 11.62 -7.69 14.87
CA GLU A 64 11.00 -8.00 16.16
C GLU A 64 9.47 -7.89 16.12
N ALA A 65 8.85 -7.13 17.04
CA ALA A 65 7.41 -6.91 17.08
C ALA A 65 6.85 -6.20 15.82
N ASN A 66 7.72 -5.54 15.04
CA ASN A 66 7.35 -4.87 13.80
C ASN A 66 7.66 -5.72 12.55
N ALA A 67 8.14 -6.96 12.71
CA ALA A 67 8.43 -7.83 11.59
C ALA A 67 7.20 -8.04 10.70
N GLN A 68 7.38 -7.89 9.38
CA GLN A 68 6.31 -8.05 8.38
C GLN A 68 6.36 -9.37 7.62
N TYR A 69 7.54 -9.99 7.61
CA TYR A 69 7.82 -11.32 7.07
C TYR A 69 8.69 -12.08 8.08
N ALA A 70 8.58 -13.41 8.12
CA ALA A 70 9.44 -14.23 8.96
C ALA A 70 10.86 -14.34 8.39
N SER A 71 11.03 -14.09 7.09
CA SER A 71 12.35 -14.06 6.44
C SER A 71 12.36 -13.26 5.13
N LYS A 72 13.56 -12.90 4.65
CA LYS A 72 13.73 -12.32 3.30
C LYS A 72 13.25 -13.26 2.20
N ALA A 73 13.41 -14.58 2.36
CA ALA A 73 12.96 -15.56 1.39
C ALA A 73 11.42 -15.60 1.27
N GLU A 74 10.71 -15.53 2.41
CA GLU A 74 9.25 -15.39 2.41
C GLU A 74 8.82 -14.08 1.73
N CYS A 75 9.51 -12.97 2.03
CA CYS A 75 9.23 -11.69 1.37
C CYS A 75 9.37 -11.78 -0.15
N LEU A 76 10.46 -12.37 -0.65
CA LEU A 76 10.69 -12.50 -2.09
C LEU A 76 9.59 -13.35 -2.74
N SER A 77 9.24 -14.48 -2.12
CA SER A 77 8.16 -15.35 -2.61
C SER A 77 6.81 -14.62 -2.65
N PHE A 78 6.47 -13.82 -1.64
CA PHE A 78 5.25 -13.01 -1.68
C PHE A 78 5.32 -11.90 -2.73
N CYS A 79 6.47 -11.25 -2.86
CA CYS A 79 6.65 -10.09 -3.73
C CYS A 79 6.46 -10.42 -5.22
N GLU A 80 6.80 -11.64 -5.65
CA GLU A 80 6.55 -12.11 -7.02
C GLU A 80 5.06 -12.05 -7.42
N HIS A 81 4.16 -12.00 -6.44
CA HIS A 81 2.71 -11.91 -6.65
C HIS A 81 2.15 -10.49 -6.62
N LEU A 82 3.00 -9.48 -6.45
CA LEU A 82 2.61 -8.07 -6.42
C LEU A 82 3.00 -7.36 -7.72
N PRO A 83 2.17 -6.42 -8.21
CA PRO A 83 2.61 -5.50 -9.25
C PRO A 83 3.84 -4.73 -8.79
N LEU A 84 4.89 -4.68 -9.61
CA LEU A 84 6.07 -3.87 -9.27
C LEU A 84 5.70 -2.39 -9.14
N ARG A 85 4.83 -1.94 -10.05
CA ARG A 85 4.28 -0.59 -10.11
C ARG A 85 2.84 -0.62 -10.60
N GLU A 86 2.04 0.39 -10.28
CA GLU A 86 0.78 0.59 -10.98
C GLU A 86 0.97 1.44 -12.25
N PRO A 87 0.08 1.34 -13.25
CA PRO A 87 0.08 2.21 -14.44
C PRO A 87 -0.25 3.69 -14.16
N SER A 88 -0.29 4.11 -12.89
CA SER A 88 -0.89 5.38 -12.46
C SER A 88 0.02 6.60 -12.67
N ARG A 89 -0.60 7.78 -12.77
CA ARG A 89 0.11 9.05 -12.95
C ARG A 89 0.70 9.53 -11.62
N GLY A 90 1.92 9.12 -11.30
CA GLY A 90 2.90 9.82 -10.43
C GLY A 90 2.55 10.10 -8.96
N GLY A 91 1.29 10.03 -8.54
CA GLY A 91 0.84 10.30 -7.16
C GLY A 91 0.07 9.15 -6.52
N ASP A 92 -0.60 8.30 -7.31
CA ASP A 92 -1.33 7.13 -6.78
C ASP A 92 -0.40 5.95 -6.47
N GLU A 93 0.88 6.07 -6.82
CA GLU A 93 1.86 5.00 -6.64
C GLU A 93 2.21 4.76 -5.15
N ILE A 94 2.10 5.78 -4.31
CA ILE A 94 2.31 5.67 -2.85
C ILE A 94 1.06 5.18 -2.10
N SER A 95 -0.04 4.94 -2.81
CA SER A 95 -1.29 4.43 -2.26
C SER A 95 -1.80 3.19 -3.00
N SER A 96 -1.05 2.67 -3.96
CA SER A 96 -1.40 1.48 -4.72
C SER A 96 -0.92 0.18 -4.05
N PRO A 97 -1.56 -0.98 -4.32
CA PRO A 97 -1.11 -2.28 -3.81
C PRO A 97 0.15 -2.82 -4.52
N SER A 98 1.16 -1.97 -4.72
CA SER A 98 2.37 -2.24 -5.50
C SER A 98 3.62 -2.45 -4.63
N VAL A 99 4.67 -3.04 -5.22
CA VAL A 99 6.00 -3.13 -4.61
C VAL A 99 6.60 -1.74 -4.43
N ALA A 100 6.42 -0.82 -5.38
CA ALA A 100 6.93 0.55 -5.26
C ALA A 100 6.40 1.27 -4.01
N CYS A 101 5.10 1.19 -3.73
CA CYS A 101 4.51 1.73 -2.52
C CYS A 101 5.17 1.13 -1.27
N ARG A 102 5.24 -0.20 -1.21
CA ARG A 102 5.79 -0.93 -0.05
C ARG A 102 7.27 -0.63 0.16
N GLN A 103 8.04 -0.50 -0.92
CA GLN A 103 9.45 -0.13 -0.89
C GLN A 103 9.65 1.27 -0.32
N TYR A 104 8.82 2.24 -0.69
CA TYR A 104 8.86 3.59 -0.11
C TYR A 104 8.65 3.54 1.40
N TRP A 105 7.62 2.82 1.87
CA TRP A 105 7.35 2.71 3.30
C TRP A 105 8.39 1.88 4.05
N ALA A 106 9.02 0.91 3.38
CA ALA A 106 10.08 0.07 3.94
C ALA A 106 11.40 0.82 4.14
N ASP A 107 11.63 1.94 3.46
CA ASP A 107 12.87 2.71 3.52
C ASP A 107 12.90 3.70 4.70
N ALA A 108 13.15 4.99 4.45
CA ALA A 108 13.29 6.03 5.47
C ALA A 108 12.14 6.10 6.49
N PRO A 109 10.85 5.92 6.11
CA PRO A 109 9.76 5.88 7.08
C PRO A 109 9.93 4.75 8.10
N SER A 110 10.01 3.49 7.67
CA SER A 110 10.17 2.36 8.60
C SER A 110 11.49 2.42 9.36
N LYS A 111 12.56 2.95 8.77
CA LYS A 111 13.82 3.17 9.49
C LYS A 111 13.70 4.14 10.66
N THR A 112 12.87 5.17 10.52
CA THR A 112 12.74 6.25 11.52
C THR A 112 11.63 5.99 12.54
N SER A 113 10.53 5.35 12.14
CA SER A 113 9.46 4.92 13.05
C SER A 113 8.88 3.57 12.62
N PRO A 114 9.56 2.45 12.97
CA PRO A 114 9.12 1.12 12.58
C PRO A 114 7.67 0.82 13.00
N THR A 115 7.31 1.19 14.24
CA THR A 115 5.95 0.98 14.79
C THR A 115 4.86 1.69 13.98
N SER A 116 5.18 2.83 13.35
CA SER A 116 4.20 3.61 12.57
C SER A 116 4.08 3.15 11.12
N TYR A 117 5.17 2.67 10.52
CA TYR A 117 5.26 2.52 9.07
C TYR A 117 5.48 1.10 8.57
N CYS A 118 5.90 0.17 9.44
CA CYS A 118 6.14 -1.19 9.00
C CYS A 118 4.87 -1.89 8.49
N LEU A 119 3.69 -1.56 9.00
CA LEU A 119 2.45 -2.13 8.49
C LEU A 119 2.20 -1.73 7.02
N ALA A 120 2.50 -0.48 6.65
CA ALA A 120 2.42 -0.02 5.26
C ALA A 120 3.43 -0.72 4.35
N ALA A 121 4.62 -1.02 4.90
CA ALA A 121 5.65 -1.80 4.22
C ALA A 121 5.35 -3.31 4.16
N GLY A 122 4.37 -3.82 4.91
CA GLY A 122 4.07 -5.24 4.99
C GLY A 122 3.40 -5.81 3.73
N PRO A 123 3.13 -7.13 3.66
CA PRO A 123 2.56 -7.79 2.48
C PRO A 123 1.17 -7.29 2.09
N PHE A 124 0.40 -6.84 3.08
CA PHE A 124 -1.00 -6.40 2.89
C PHE A 124 -1.18 -4.89 2.99
N GLY A 125 -0.09 -4.16 3.28
CA GLY A 125 0.01 -2.72 3.01
C GLY A 125 -0.61 -1.83 4.04
N GLY A 126 -1.09 -2.37 5.16
CA GLY A 126 -1.54 -1.58 6.30
C GLY A 126 -2.60 -0.55 5.96
N ASN A 127 -3.45 -0.84 4.99
CA ASN A 127 -4.44 0.09 4.46
C ASN A 127 -3.85 1.41 3.90
N THR A 128 -2.58 1.38 3.52
CA THR A 128 -1.80 2.50 2.97
C THR A 128 -1.42 2.20 1.52
N CYS A 129 -0.78 1.06 1.26
CA CYS A 129 -0.49 0.56 -0.09
C CYS A 129 -1.70 -0.22 -0.61
N GLY A 130 -2.75 0.52 -0.95
CA GLY A 130 -4.09 0.02 -1.21
C GLY A 130 -4.91 -0.10 0.08
N ASP A 131 -6.23 0.01 -0.05
CA ASP A 131 -7.10 -0.45 1.02
C ASP A 131 -6.92 -1.97 1.22
N ARG A 132 -7.25 -2.46 2.42
CA ARG A 132 -6.99 -3.86 2.78
C ARG A 132 -7.63 -4.86 1.82
N CYS A 133 -8.82 -4.56 1.29
CA CYS A 133 -9.48 -5.46 0.35
C CYS A 133 -8.84 -5.44 -1.02
N THR A 134 -8.46 -4.27 -1.53
CA THR A 134 -7.73 -4.14 -2.78
C THR A 134 -6.37 -4.86 -2.70
N ALA A 135 -5.61 -4.66 -1.61
CA ALA A 135 -4.33 -5.33 -1.40
C ALA A 135 -4.48 -6.85 -1.26
N PHE A 136 -5.45 -7.30 -0.46
CA PHE A 136 -5.78 -8.72 -0.30
C PHE A 136 -6.17 -9.38 -1.63
N CYS A 137 -7.07 -8.75 -2.38
CA CYS A 137 -7.58 -9.33 -3.63
C CYS A 137 -6.53 -9.36 -4.74
N THR A 138 -5.65 -8.34 -4.78
CA THR A 138 -4.49 -8.35 -5.68
C THR A 138 -3.61 -9.57 -5.40
N ALA A 139 -3.27 -9.81 -4.13
CA ALA A 139 -2.44 -10.95 -3.75
C ALA A 139 -3.15 -12.29 -3.95
N VAL A 140 -4.43 -12.42 -3.57
CA VAL A 140 -5.15 -13.71 -3.64
C VAL A 140 -5.35 -14.19 -5.07
N LEU A 141 -5.64 -13.29 -6.01
CA LEU A 141 -5.85 -13.68 -7.42
C LEU A 141 -4.54 -14.04 -8.13
N SER A 142 -3.40 -13.60 -7.58
CA SER A 142 -2.08 -13.95 -8.08
C SER A 142 -1.54 -15.25 -7.45
N ILE A 143 -1.72 -15.43 -6.14
CA ILE A 143 -1.24 -16.62 -5.39
C ILE A 143 -2.17 -17.82 -5.61
N CYS A 144 -3.49 -17.56 -5.70
CA CYS A 144 -4.54 -18.57 -5.85
C CYS A 144 -5.38 -18.25 -7.11
N PRO A 145 -4.81 -18.40 -8.32
CA PRO A 145 -5.47 -17.98 -9.56
C PRO A 145 -6.76 -18.76 -9.80
N ALA A 146 -7.71 -18.16 -10.52
CA ALA A 146 -9.09 -18.63 -10.67
C ALA A 146 -9.22 -20.06 -11.27
N ASP A 147 -8.21 -20.50 -12.03
CA ASP A 147 -8.13 -21.82 -12.65
C ASP A 147 -7.40 -22.85 -11.76
N ALA A 148 -6.83 -22.44 -10.63
CA ALA A 148 -6.17 -23.35 -9.70
C ALA A 148 -7.18 -24.17 -8.88
N PRO A 149 -6.81 -25.41 -8.49
CA PRO A 149 -7.58 -26.15 -7.50
C PRO A 149 -7.73 -25.35 -6.21
N ASN A 150 -8.96 -25.26 -5.71
CA ASN A 150 -9.32 -24.46 -4.53
C ASN A 150 -9.19 -22.94 -4.67
N ALA A 151 -9.25 -22.41 -5.90
CA ALA A 151 -9.37 -20.97 -6.12
C ALA A 151 -10.51 -20.38 -5.25
N PRO A 152 -10.24 -19.34 -4.44
CA PRO A 152 -11.24 -18.80 -3.53
C PRO A 152 -12.22 -17.85 -4.23
N TYR A 153 -11.79 -17.22 -5.33
CA TYR A 153 -12.55 -16.20 -6.07
C TYR A 153 -12.22 -16.31 -7.56
N ALA A 154 -13.20 -16.02 -8.43
CA ALA A 154 -13.00 -16.02 -9.88
C ALA A 154 -12.34 -14.72 -10.38
N ASP A 155 -12.63 -13.60 -9.73
CA ASP A 155 -12.16 -12.28 -10.16
C ASP A 155 -12.10 -11.24 -9.01
N GLN A 156 -11.62 -10.04 -9.35
CA GLN A 156 -11.47 -8.92 -8.42
C GLN A 156 -12.82 -8.46 -7.82
N PRO A 157 -13.89 -8.25 -8.61
CA PRO A 157 -15.20 -7.91 -8.05
C PRO A 157 -15.74 -8.93 -7.03
N GLU A 158 -15.63 -10.23 -7.31
CA GLU A 158 -16.07 -11.28 -6.38
C GLU A 158 -15.27 -11.25 -5.08
N CYS A 159 -13.94 -11.19 -5.20
CA CYS A 159 -13.06 -11.10 -4.05
C CYS A 159 -13.35 -9.85 -3.19
N ALA A 160 -13.47 -8.68 -3.82
CA ALA A 160 -13.71 -7.42 -3.11
C ALA A 160 -15.05 -7.46 -2.36
N THR A 161 -16.11 -7.98 -3.00
CA THR A 161 -17.43 -8.15 -2.38
C THR A 161 -17.33 -9.03 -1.14
N ALA A 162 -16.65 -10.18 -1.24
CA ALA A 162 -16.46 -11.06 -0.09
C ALA A 162 -15.62 -10.40 1.01
N CYS A 163 -14.56 -9.68 0.64
CA CYS A 163 -13.65 -9.04 1.58
C CYS A 163 -14.36 -8.03 2.50
N THR A 164 -15.29 -7.24 1.96
CA THR A 164 -16.05 -6.26 2.77
C THR A 164 -16.89 -6.89 3.89
N ALA A 165 -17.15 -8.20 3.83
CA ALA A 165 -17.89 -8.91 4.88
C ALA A 165 -17.00 -9.39 6.04
N PHE A 166 -15.67 -9.34 5.90
CA PHE A 166 -14.75 -9.82 6.92
C PHE A 166 -14.43 -8.73 7.94
N ALA A 167 -14.53 -9.06 9.23
CA ALA A 167 -14.02 -8.18 10.28
C ALA A 167 -12.48 -8.08 10.18
N PHE A 168 -11.95 -6.89 10.43
CA PHE A 168 -10.51 -6.71 10.64
C PHE A 168 -10.24 -6.53 12.14
N ARG A 169 -9.27 -7.27 12.66
CA ARG A 169 -8.78 -7.19 14.03
C ARG A 169 -7.42 -6.47 14.02
N ASP A 170 -7.28 -5.44 14.81
CA ASP A 170 -6.07 -4.61 14.93
C ASP A 170 -5.18 -5.11 16.08
N ALA A 171 -3.88 -5.27 15.83
CA ALA A 171 -2.93 -5.78 16.83
C ALA A 171 -2.96 -5.01 18.16
N GLY A 172 -3.11 -3.68 18.09
CA GLY A 172 -3.14 -2.80 19.26
C GLY A 172 -4.46 -2.79 20.04
N ASN A 173 -5.55 -3.32 19.46
CA ASN A 173 -6.89 -3.22 20.05
C ASN A 173 -7.43 -4.58 20.51
N ASP A 174 -7.29 -5.63 19.71
CA ASP A 174 -7.98 -6.91 19.93
C ASP A 174 -7.10 -8.13 19.60
N GLY A 175 -5.78 -7.94 19.58
CA GLY A 175 -4.81 -9.03 19.39
C GLY A 175 -4.76 -9.59 17.98
N GLY A 176 -5.28 -8.85 16.99
CA GLY A 176 -5.18 -9.18 15.57
C GLY A 176 -3.90 -8.67 14.90
N GLY A 177 -4.06 -8.13 13.69
CA GLY A 177 -3.00 -7.53 12.90
C GLY A 177 -2.50 -8.40 11.73
N GLU A 178 -1.53 -7.86 11.01
CA GLU A 178 -1.01 -8.45 9.77
C GLU A 178 0.42 -8.96 9.95
N SER A 179 0.85 -9.25 11.18
CA SER A 179 2.18 -9.82 11.43
C SER A 179 2.33 -11.21 10.79
N PRO A 180 3.56 -11.73 10.58
CA PRO A 180 3.79 -13.07 10.06
C PRO A 180 3.07 -14.16 10.85
N GLY A 181 2.96 -13.98 12.16
CA GLY A 181 2.25 -14.88 13.08
C GLY A 181 0.80 -14.47 13.33
N GLY A 182 0.17 -13.67 12.46
CA GLY A 182 -1.21 -13.23 12.59
C GLY A 182 -2.19 -14.38 12.86
N PRO A 183 -3.40 -14.10 13.37
CA PRO A 183 -4.32 -15.12 13.85
C PRO A 183 -4.62 -16.14 12.74
N ALA A 184 -4.59 -17.42 13.08
CA ALA A 184 -4.86 -18.52 12.14
C ALA A 184 -6.33 -18.97 12.13
N GLU A 185 -7.16 -18.35 12.97
CA GLU A 185 -8.55 -18.70 13.28
C GLU A 185 -9.41 -17.43 13.42
N GLY A 186 -10.73 -17.62 13.46
CA GLY A 186 -11.74 -16.57 13.58
C GLY A 186 -12.17 -15.95 12.24
N ASP A 187 -13.46 -15.59 12.14
CA ASP A 187 -14.05 -14.98 10.95
C ASP A 187 -13.62 -13.54 10.71
N THR A 188 -12.37 -13.43 10.25
CA THR A 188 -11.64 -12.18 10.08
C THR A 188 -10.87 -12.17 8.77
N LEU A 189 -10.55 -10.97 8.30
CA LEU A 189 -9.60 -10.80 7.21
C LEU A 189 -8.22 -11.30 7.65
N ASN A 190 -7.81 -11.06 8.90
CA ASN A 190 -6.51 -11.47 9.44
C ASN A 190 -6.26 -12.99 9.32
N CYS A 191 -7.27 -13.82 9.62
CA CYS A 191 -7.18 -15.27 9.40
C CYS A 191 -6.95 -15.63 7.93
N ARG A 192 -7.64 -14.96 7.02
CA ARG A 192 -7.51 -15.19 5.58
C ARG A 192 -6.16 -14.73 5.05
N LEU A 193 -5.62 -13.64 5.58
CA LEU A 193 -4.26 -13.16 5.30
C LEU A 193 -3.20 -14.16 5.78
N HIS A 194 -3.40 -14.78 6.96
CA HIS A 194 -2.53 -15.85 7.46
C HIS A 194 -2.49 -17.05 6.50
N HIS A 195 -3.66 -17.58 6.10
CA HIS A 195 -3.69 -18.73 5.20
C HIS A 195 -3.27 -18.38 3.76
N LEU A 196 -3.43 -17.13 3.33
CA LEU A 196 -2.91 -16.66 2.05
C LEU A 196 -1.37 -16.69 2.03
N ARG A 197 -0.70 -16.28 3.10
CA ARG A 197 0.77 -16.45 3.21
C ARG A 197 1.15 -17.92 3.16
N ALA A 198 0.44 -18.79 3.88
CA ALA A 198 0.70 -20.22 3.85
C ALA A 198 0.53 -20.83 2.44
N ALA A 199 -0.39 -20.28 1.64
CA ALA A 199 -0.65 -20.72 0.27
C ALA A 199 0.55 -20.59 -0.68
N LEU A 200 1.50 -19.68 -0.41
CA LEU A 200 2.76 -19.55 -1.17
C LEU A 200 3.55 -20.86 -1.25
N SER A 201 3.48 -21.70 -0.20
CA SER A 201 4.16 -23.00 -0.15
C SER A 201 3.21 -24.19 -0.08
N GLN A 202 1.91 -23.95 0.15
CA GLN A 202 0.89 -24.97 0.34
C GLN A 202 -0.38 -24.60 -0.44
N PRO A 203 -0.47 -24.86 -1.76
CA PRO A 203 -1.61 -24.43 -2.58
C PRO A 203 -2.99 -24.87 -2.07
N ALA A 204 -3.06 -25.98 -1.33
CA ALA A 204 -4.29 -26.43 -0.67
C ALA A 204 -4.86 -25.41 0.35
N LYS A 205 -4.04 -24.46 0.83
CA LYS A 205 -4.43 -23.37 1.73
C LYS A 205 -5.26 -22.29 1.06
N CYS A 206 -5.30 -22.22 -0.28
CA CYS A 206 -6.20 -21.32 -0.99
C CYS A 206 -7.68 -21.51 -0.60
N LYS A 207 -8.09 -22.74 -0.24
CA LYS A 207 -9.47 -23.02 0.24
C LYS A 207 -9.80 -22.33 1.57
N ASP A 208 -8.78 -22.01 2.38
CA ASP A 208 -8.95 -21.44 3.72
C ASP A 208 -9.13 -19.92 3.65
N VAL A 209 -8.89 -19.31 2.48
CA VAL A 209 -8.97 -17.87 2.22
C VAL A 209 -10.39 -17.43 1.82
N ARG A 210 -11.21 -18.35 1.29
CA ARG A 210 -12.58 -18.05 0.82
C ARG A 210 -13.51 -17.65 1.96
N ARG A 211 -14.64 -17.01 1.61
CA ARG A 211 -15.68 -16.62 2.57
C ARG A 211 -16.15 -17.80 3.44
N GLU A 212 -16.39 -18.95 2.83
CA GLU A 212 -16.91 -20.14 3.49
C GLU A 212 -15.84 -21.07 4.07
N SER A 213 -14.63 -20.55 4.33
CA SER A 213 -13.57 -21.28 5.02
C SER A 213 -14.04 -21.71 6.41
N PRO A 214 -14.09 -23.03 6.72
CA PRO A 214 -14.37 -23.46 8.10
C PRO A 214 -13.23 -23.07 9.04
N THR A 215 -11.98 -23.08 8.57
CA THR A 215 -10.80 -22.71 9.35
C THR A 215 -10.82 -21.26 9.83
N CYS A 216 -11.37 -20.35 9.04
CA CYS A 216 -11.56 -18.96 9.43
C CYS A 216 -13.00 -18.69 9.87
N LYS A 217 -13.71 -19.65 10.46
CA LYS A 217 -15.04 -19.42 11.06
C LYS A 217 -15.13 -19.89 12.50
N ASP A 218 -14.32 -20.87 12.85
CA ASP A 218 -14.06 -21.31 14.22
C ASP A 218 -13.06 -20.38 14.91
#